data_AF-A0A914Y5F6-F1
#
_entry.id   AF-A0A914Y5F6-F1
#
_cell.length_a   1.000
_cell.length_b   1.000
_cell.length_c   1.000
_cell.angle_alpha   90.00
_cell.angle_beta   90.00
_cell.angle_gamma   90.00
#
_symmetry.space_group_name_H-M   'P 1'
#
loop_
_entity.id
_entity.type
_entity.pdbx_description
1 polymer ?
#
loop_
_entity_poly.entity_id
_entity_poly.type
_entity_poly.pdbx_seq_one_letter_code
_entity_poly.pdbx_strand_id
1 'polypeptide(L)'
;MCESIISGQADFALNLIREIGANESAVISPISISFALGMTLLGAKGNTAKEIQDSIAKESISEPIPQSDGDAIVYAVFSTSRSAVLMNAVCAFKMSAIDRVFNHGNFKTQRSVSSYSNQKSQNFRGNERPGKCPKDSRSLGDISFILKNPLMSDLINAIDQPLLVEGPSKPDLTKIIAIGGVKAVERNQTYDIMYVGRNDGKVIKLIKAPQGDSVVIESVAVFDNPPTGIQALRPLFESNEMVVVGSDRVAKIPLFHCDKQTSCSRCVALRDPHCAWDTENLVCIHSNDWNFGSFVQNIVKGMSSQCPESVGDIEGYAINAAPAMDSTKEFRQLLDEAEDDGFSVTTIAMIIICAVLMATGLGFLIGYRISKWRFLSEIQTAHSSGFIFNGTNGPKNV
;
A
#
# COMPACT_ATOMS: atom_id res chain seq x y z
N MET A 1 11.73 -4.92 -9.57
CA MET A 1 12.95 -4.27 -9.01
C MET A 1 12.76 -2.76 -8.90
N CYS A 2 12.33 -2.04 -9.95
CA CYS A 2 12.01 -0.60 -9.83
C CYS A 2 10.80 -0.32 -8.93
N GLU A 3 9.67 -0.99 -9.14
CA GLU A 3 8.45 -0.78 -8.32
C GLU A 3 8.69 -1.07 -6.84
N SER A 4 9.59 -2.02 -6.54
CA SER A 4 9.88 -2.41 -5.17
C SER A 4 10.74 -1.41 -4.39
N ILE A 5 11.48 -0.55 -5.08
CA ILE A 5 12.35 0.45 -4.44
C ILE A 5 11.55 1.70 -4.06
N ILE A 6 10.42 1.95 -4.72
CA ILE A 6 9.62 3.18 -4.54
C ILE A 6 8.67 3.07 -3.34
N SER A 7 8.17 1.88 -2.99
CA SER A 7 7.32 1.68 -1.81
C SER A 7 8.10 1.73 -0.48
N GLY A 8 9.32 1.19 -0.45
CA GLY A 8 10.21 1.31 0.73
C GLY A 8 10.60 2.75 1.09
N GLN A 9 10.44 3.69 0.13
CA GLN A 9 10.57 5.13 0.38
C GLN A 9 9.57 5.61 1.44
N ALA A 10 8.35 5.08 1.40
CA ALA A 10 7.25 5.50 2.27
C ALA A 10 7.55 5.17 3.73
N ASP A 11 7.96 3.93 3.99
CA ASP A 11 8.20 3.43 5.35
C ASP A 11 9.50 4.01 5.94
N PHE A 12 10.55 4.18 5.12
CA PHE A 12 11.76 4.88 5.54
C PHE A 12 11.47 6.36 5.82
N ALA A 13 10.77 7.05 4.92
CA ALA A 13 10.37 8.44 5.15
C ALA A 13 9.49 8.57 6.39
N LEU A 14 8.57 7.62 6.63
CA LEU A 14 7.70 7.59 7.79
C LEU A 14 8.46 7.41 9.11
N ASN A 15 9.39 6.46 9.16
CA ASN A 15 10.22 6.25 10.35
C ASN A 15 11.13 7.44 10.60
N LEU A 16 11.70 8.04 9.54
CA LEU A 16 12.55 9.21 9.65
C LEU A 16 11.77 10.46 10.09
N ILE A 17 10.54 10.68 9.59
CA ILE A 17 9.65 11.76 10.04
C ILE A 17 9.25 11.57 11.51
N ARG A 18 9.01 10.32 11.94
CA ARG A 18 8.73 10.00 13.36
C ARG A 18 9.93 10.27 14.26
N GLU A 19 11.15 10.07 13.76
CA GLU A 19 12.39 10.22 14.53
C GLU A 19 12.91 11.67 14.58
N ILE A 20 12.61 12.48 13.56
CA ILE A 20 12.99 13.92 13.50
C ILE A 20 12.05 14.80 14.33
N GLY A 21 10.83 14.36 14.61
CA GLY A 21 9.86 15.13 15.40
C GLY A 21 9.22 16.27 14.59
N ALA A 22 7.93 16.52 14.83
CA ALA A 22 7.05 17.34 13.98
C ALA A 22 7.38 18.85 13.87
N ASN A 23 8.52 19.32 14.40
CA ASN A 23 8.88 20.75 14.46
C ASN A 23 10.09 21.15 13.60
N GLU A 24 10.75 20.21 12.91
CA GLU A 24 11.87 20.54 12.01
C GLU A 24 11.56 20.11 10.57
N SER A 25 11.90 20.97 9.60
CA SER A 25 11.80 20.68 8.17
C SER A 25 12.92 19.73 7.75
N ALA A 26 12.57 18.51 7.36
CA ALA A 26 13.52 17.51 6.88
C ALA A 26 13.44 17.34 5.37
N VAL A 27 14.53 17.64 4.65
CA VAL A 27 14.65 17.40 3.22
C VAL A 27 15.18 15.98 3.00
N ILE A 28 14.32 15.07 2.55
CA ILE A 28 14.69 13.68 2.31
C ILE A 28 14.57 13.39 0.81
N SER A 29 15.70 13.21 0.13
CA SER A 29 15.74 12.91 -1.31
C SER A 29 15.29 11.47 -1.59
N PRO A 30 14.21 11.25 -2.35
CA PRO A 30 13.75 9.90 -2.71
C PRO A 30 14.78 9.11 -3.53
N ILE A 31 15.67 9.81 -4.25
CA ILE A 31 16.76 9.19 -5.01
C ILE A 31 17.81 8.61 -4.05
N SER A 32 18.11 9.31 -2.95
CA SER A 32 19.09 8.86 -1.95
C SER A 32 18.58 7.65 -1.16
N ILE A 33 17.31 7.67 -0.77
CA ILE A 33 16.68 6.50 -0.15
C ILE A 33 16.58 5.36 -1.17
N SER A 34 16.25 5.63 -2.45
CA SER A 34 16.14 4.60 -3.49
C SER A 34 17.48 3.88 -3.70
N PHE A 35 18.57 4.64 -3.65
CA PHE A 35 19.92 4.10 -3.71
C PHE A 35 20.24 3.29 -2.45
N ALA A 36 19.91 3.81 -1.25
CA ALA A 36 20.14 3.10 0.01
C ALA A 36 19.33 1.80 0.11
N LEU A 37 18.04 1.84 -0.23
CA LEU A 37 17.14 0.68 -0.30
C LEU A 37 17.55 -0.30 -1.38
N GLY A 38 17.97 0.19 -2.56
CA GLY A 38 18.55 -0.65 -3.60
C GLY A 38 19.78 -1.41 -3.09
N MET A 39 20.66 -0.74 -2.35
CA MET A 39 21.85 -1.35 -1.75
C MET A 39 21.53 -2.33 -0.62
N THR A 40 20.54 -2.06 0.24
CA THR A 40 20.08 -3.02 1.27
C THR A 40 19.33 -4.21 0.67
N LEU A 41 18.54 -4.01 -0.40
CA LEU A 41 17.86 -5.10 -1.11
C LEU A 41 18.86 -6.00 -1.84
N LEU A 42 19.91 -5.42 -2.44
CA LEU A 42 21.04 -6.16 -3.02
C LEU A 42 21.86 -6.91 -1.96
N GLY A 43 21.86 -6.42 -0.71
CA GLY A 43 22.50 -7.07 0.45
C GLY A 43 21.62 -8.10 1.18
N ALA A 44 20.31 -8.09 0.95
CA ALA A 44 19.37 -8.99 1.62
C ALA A 44 19.39 -10.39 0.99
N LYS A 45 19.50 -11.44 1.81
CA LYS A 45 19.39 -12.85 1.40
C LYS A 45 18.32 -13.57 2.22
N GLY A 46 17.63 -14.53 1.60
CA GLY A 46 16.66 -15.38 2.28
C GLY A 46 15.32 -14.68 2.53
N ASN A 47 14.73 -14.91 3.72
CA ASN A 47 13.38 -14.46 4.05
C ASN A 47 13.24 -12.93 4.10
N THR A 48 14.30 -12.19 4.43
CA THR A 48 14.28 -10.72 4.52
C THR A 48 14.02 -10.05 3.16
N ALA A 49 14.61 -10.57 2.07
CA ALA A 49 14.34 -10.04 0.72
C ALA A 49 12.89 -10.31 0.28
N LYS A 50 12.32 -11.44 0.73
CA LYS A 50 10.96 -11.86 0.42
C LYS A 50 9.91 -11.12 1.26
N GLU A 51 10.15 -10.92 2.54
CA GLU A 51 9.31 -10.10 3.45
C GLU A 51 9.27 -8.65 3.00
N ILE A 52 10.41 -8.09 2.60
CA ILE A 52 10.49 -6.74 2.03
C ILE A 52 9.69 -6.69 0.73
N GLN A 53 9.87 -7.63 -0.20
CA GLN A 53 9.14 -7.63 -1.47
C GLN A 53 7.62 -7.93 -1.33
N ASP A 54 7.22 -8.74 -0.36
CA ASP A 54 5.81 -9.05 -0.07
C ASP A 54 5.08 -7.90 0.65
N SER A 55 5.78 -7.10 1.48
CA SER A 55 5.26 -5.85 2.05
C SER A 55 5.06 -4.74 0.99
N ILE A 56 5.73 -4.89 -0.15
CA ILE A 56 5.87 -3.90 -1.21
C ILE A 56 5.02 -4.25 -2.46
N ALA A 57 4.55 -5.50 -2.59
CA ALA A 57 3.78 -5.98 -3.75
C ALA A 57 2.24 -5.92 -3.58
N LYS A 58 1.71 -5.58 -2.40
CA LYS A 58 0.26 -5.58 -2.10
C LYS A 58 -0.40 -4.23 -2.35
N GLU A 59 -0.20 -3.70 -3.54
CA GLU A 59 -0.54 -2.29 -3.76
C GLU A 59 -1.86 -2.10 -4.50
N SER A 60 -2.37 -3.09 -5.23
CA SER A 60 -3.68 -3.02 -5.92
C SER A 60 -4.78 -3.88 -5.26
N ILE A 61 -4.47 -4.50 -4.11
CA ILE A 61 -5.39 -5.34 -3.33
C ILE A 61 -5.26 -4.92 -1.86
N SER A 62 -6.39 -4.68 -1.19
CA SER A 62 -6.44 -4.30 0.22
C SER A 62 -6.04 -5.45 1.14
N GLU A 63 -5.76 -5.11 2.40
CA GLU A 63 -5.76 -6.12 3.46
C GLU A 63 -7.16 -6.74 3.63
N PRO A 64 -7.23 -8.01 4.09
CA PRO A 64 -8.52 -8.66 4.34
C PRO A 64 -9.27 -7.99 5.48
N ILE A 65 -10.50 -7.58 5.22
CA ILE A 65 -11.41 -7.00 6.21
C ILE A 65 -12.28 -8.10 6.81
N PRO A 66 -12.15 -8.39 8.12
CA PRO A 66 -12.96 -9.40 8.77
C PRO A 66 -14.45 -9.02 8.75
N GLN A 67 -15.30 -10.01 8.51
CA GLN A 67 -16.75 -9.87 8.48
C GLN A 67 -17.38 -10.59 9.69
N SER A 68 -18.64 -10.27 9.99
CA SER A 68 -19.37 -10.84 11.12
C SER A 68 -19.67 -12.34 10.97
N ASP A 69 -19.64 -12.88 9.76
CA ASP A 69 -19.85 -14.30 9.46
C ASP A 69 -18.58 -15.15 9.66
N GLY A 70 -17.47 -14.54 10.07
CA GLY A 70 -16.17 -15.20 10.24
C GLY A 70 -15.36 -15.33 8.94
N ASP A 71 -15.87 -14.81 7.81
CA ASP A 71 -15.12 -14.66 6.57
C ASP A 71 -14.34 -13.33 6.56
N ALA A 72 -13.54 -13.11 5.53
CA ALA A 72 -12.89 -11.83 5.27
C ALA A 72 -13.11 -11.40 3.82
N ILE A 73 -13.17 -10.09 3.58
CA ILE A 73 -13.32 -9.51 2.24
C ILE A 73 -12.04 -8.77 1.87
N VAL A 74 -11.56 -8.96 0.64
CA VAL A 74 -10.50 -8.13 0.05
C VAL A 74 -11.08 -7.30 -1.07
N TYR A 75 -10.59 -6.07 -1.19
CA TYR A 75 -10.95 -5.13 -2.24
C TYR A 75 -9.79 -4.99 -3.22
N ALA A 76 -10.06 -4.92 -4.51
CA ALA A 76 -9.03 -4.81 -5.53
C ALA A 76 -9.39 -3.80 -6.61
N VAL A 77 -8.38 -3.10 -7.12
CA VAL A 77 -8.50 -2.20 -8.27
C VAL A 77 -8.12 -2.92 -9.55
N PHE A 78 -8.88 -2.65 -10.61
CA PHE A 78 -8.67 -3.19 -11.94
C PHE A 78 -8.67 -2.05 -12.95
N SER A 79 -7.81 -2.17 -13.96
CA SER A 79 -7.76 -1.26 -15.10
C SER A 79 -7.64 -2.09 -16.39
N THR A 80 -8.27 -1.64 -17.47
CA THR A 80 -8.12 -2.31 -18.76
C THR A 80 -6.72 -2.09 -19.32
N SER A 81 -6.09 -3.16 -19.82
CA SER A 81 -4.75 -3.07 -20.40
C SER A 81 -4.80 -2.52 -21.83
N ARG A 82 -4.10 -1.39 -22.08
CA ARG A 82 -3.77 -0.81 -23.40
C ARG A 82 -4.78 -1.13 -24.52
N SER A 83 -6.05 -0.85 -24.28
CA SER A 83 -7.14 -1.05 -25.24
C SER A 83 -7.63 0.29 -25.75
N ALA A 84 -8.52 0.29 -26.75
CA ALA A 84 -9.16 1.51 -27.24
C ALA A 84 -10.08 2.16 -26.18
N VAL A 85 -10.48 1.42 -25.13
CA VAL A 85 -11.36 1.89 -24.06
C VAL A 85 -10.71 1.62 -22.70
N LEU A 86 -10.12 2.68 -22.15
CA LEU A 86 -9.61 2.67 -20.78
C LEU A 86 -10.80 2.64 -19.81
N MET A 87 -10.81 1.69 -18.89
CA MET A 87 -11.83 1.57 -17.85
C MET A 87 -11.17 1.14 -16.56
N ASN A 88 -11.68 1.65 -15.45
CA ASN A 88 -11.28 1.26 -14.12
C ASN A 88 -12.43 0.64 -13.35
N ALA A 89 -12.13 -0.28 -12.44
CA ALA A 89 -13.11 -0.85 -11.54
C ALA A 89 -12.53 -1.13 -10.15
N VAL A 90 -13.38 -1.05 -9.12
CA VAL A 90 -13.10 -1.56 -7.78
C VAL A 90 -14.05 -2.72 -7.51
N CYS A 91 -13.50 -3.89 -7.17
CA CYS A 91 -14.30 -5.09 -6.87
C CYS A 91 -13.97 -5.63 -5.49
N ALA A 92 -14.90 -6.38 -4.90
CA ALA A 92 -14.74 -7.07 -3.63
C ALA A 92 -14.76 -8.59 -3.83
N PHE A 93 -13.98 -9.33 -3.04
CA PHE A 93 -13.90 -10.79 -3.11
C PHE A 93 -13.88 -11.40 -1.71
N LYS A 94 -14.63 -12.49 -1.52
CA LYS A 94 -14.61 -13.26 -0.28
C LYS A 94 -13.35 -14.12 -0.20
N MET A 95 -12.68 -14.11 0.94
CA MET A 95 -11.51 -14.96 1.17
C MET A 95 -11.90 -16.44 1.14
N SER A 96 -13.06 -16.79 1.69
CA SER A 96 -13.62 -18.16 1.57
C SER A 96 -13.79 -18.61 0.12
N ALA A 97 -14.16 -17.71 -0.81
CA ALA A 97 -14.30 -18.04 -2.23
C ALA A 97 -12.92 -18.26 -2.89
N ILE A 98 -11.92 -17.46 -2.51
CA ILE A 98 -10.52 -17.64 -2.93
C ILE A 98 -9.99 -18.99 -2.45
N ASP A 99 -10.13 -19.27 -1.15
CA ASP A 99 -9.72 -20.54 -0.54
C ASP A 99 -10.42 -21.74 -1.17
N ARG A 100 -11.70 -21.62 -1.49
CA ARG A 100 -12.47 -22.68 -2.15
C ARG A 100 -11.85 -23.05 -3.50
N VAL A 101 -11.48 -22.05 -4.32
CA VAL A 101 -10.85 -22.28 -5.63
C VAL A 101 -9.52 -23.01 -5.45
N PHE A 102 -8.66 -22.59 -4.53
CA PHE A 102 -7.37 -23.26 -4.32
C PHE A 102 -7.48 -24.64 -3.68
N ASN A 103 -8.44 -24.86 -2.77
CA ASN A 103 -8.59 -26.13 -2.05
C ASN A 103 -9.40 -27.18 -2.81
N HIS A 104 -10.37 -26.76 -3.61
CA HIS A 104 -11.33 -27.66 -4.25
C HIS A 104 -11.42 -27.49 -5.76
N GLY A 105 -10.88 -26.40 -6.30
CA GLY A 105 -11.02 -26.10 -7.71
C GLY A 105 -10.16 -26.96 -8.62
N ASN A 106 -10.44 -26.88 -9.91
CA ASN A 106 -9.73 -27.62 -10.94
C ASN A 106 -8.50 -26.89 -11.43
N PHE A 107 -7.48 -27.64 -11.83
CA PHE A 107 -6.29 -27.07 -12.44
C PHE A 107 -6.52 -26.89 -13.95
N LYS A 108 -5.99 -25.80 -14.48
CA LYS A 108 -5.94 -25.56 -15.91
C LYS A 108 -4.71 -26.27 -16.47
N THR A 109 -4.95 -27.30 -17.28
CA THR A 109 -3.89 -28.14 -17.85
C THR A 109 -3.77 -27.92 -19.34
N GLN A 110 -2.55 -27.96 -19.87
CA GLN A 110 -2.28 -27.85 -21.30
C GLN A 110 -1.44 -29.04 -21.76
N ARG A 111 -1.97 -29.82 -22.70
CA ARG A 111 -1.31 -31.05 -23.19
C ARG A 111 -0.11 -30.79 -24.10
N SER A 112 -0.11 -29.70 -24.87
CA SER A 112 1.05 -29.27 -25.67
C SER A 112 1.16 -27.74 -25.71
N VAL A 113 2.39 -27.24 -25.73
CA VAL A 113 2.72 -25.80 -25.79
C VAL A 113 2.14 -25.13 -27.05
N SER A 114 1.90 -25.91 -28.12
CA SER A 114 1.57 -25.43 -29.46
C SER A 114 0.09 -25.18 -29.75
N SER A 115 -0.86 -25.52 -28.88
CA SER A 115 -2.28 -25.25 -29.14
C SER A 115 -3.05 -24.78 -27.91
N TYR A 116 -3.49 -23.52 -27.97
CA TYR A 116 -4.34 -22.88 -26.97
C TYR A 116 -5.70 -23.59 -26.81
N SER A 117 -6.19 -24.29 -27.85
CA SER A 117 -7.48 -25.00 -27.81
C SER A 117 -7.46 -26.31 -27.00
N ASN A 118 -6.28 -26.77 -26.56
CA ASN A 118 -6.13 -27.99 -25.77
C ASN A 118 -6.10 -27.75 -24.26
N GLN A 119 -6.49 -26.55 -23.80
CA GLN A 119 -6.64 -26.25 -22.38
C GLN A 119 -7.83 -27.04 -21.80
N LYS A 120 -7.58 -27.83 -20.75
CA LYS A 120 -8.62 -28.63 -20.09
C LYS A 120 -8.64 -28.32 -18.60
N SER A 121 -9.86 -28.17 -18.08
CA SER A 121 -10.13 -28.21 -16.64
C SER A 121 -9.96 -29.65 -16.17
N GLN A 122 -9.03 -29.89 -15.22
CA GLN A 122 -8.75 -31.22 -14.70
C GLN A 122 -8.74 -31.22 -13.17
N ASN A 123 -9.54 -32.10 -12.59
CA ASN A 123 -9.49 -32.41 -11.16
C ASN A 123 -8.21 -33.19 -10.86
N PHE A 124 -7.48 -32.79 -9.82
CA PHE A 124 -6.34 -33.57 -9.34
C PHE A 124 -6.82 -34.86 -8.65
N ARG A 125 -6.20 -36.00 -8.98
CA ARG A 125 -6.63 -37.34 -8.52
C ARG A 125 -5.61 -38.05 -7.62
N GLY A 126 -4.57 -37.36 -7.16
CA GLY A 126 -3.58 -37.92 -6.22
C GLY A 126 -4.01 -37.78 -4.76
N ASN A 127 -3.29 -38.47 -3.87
CA ASN A 127 -3.59 -38.52 -2.43
C ASN A 127 -3.37 -37.16 -1.74
N GLU A 128 -2.35 -36.42 -2.16
CA GLU A 128 -2.01 -35.10 -1.60
C GLU A 128 -2.22 -34.02 -2.64
N ARG A 129 -3.19 -33.14 -2.40
CA ARG A 129 -3.49 -32.03 -3.31
C ARG A 129 -2.32 -31.04 -3.35
N PRO A 130 -1.75 -30.74 -4.54
CA PRO A 130 -0.67 -29.77 -4.65
C PRO A 130 -1.12 -28.35 -4.25
N GLY A 131 -0.20 -27.60 -3.64
CA GLY A 131 -0.44 -26.24 -3.14
C GLY A 131 -0.79 -26.16 -1.65
N LYS A 132 -1.01 -27.29 -0.97
CA LYS A 132 -1.12 -27.32 0.50
C LYS A 132 0.25 -27.10 1.14
N CYS A 133 0.27 -26.41 2.28
CA CYS A 133 1.47 -26.18 3.06
C CYS A 133 1.73 -27.36 4.03
N PRO A 134 2.70 -28.25 3.78
CA PRO A 134 3.07 -29.30 4.73
C PRO A 134 3.88 -28.71 5.90
N LYS A 135 4.03 -29.47 6.99
CA LYS A 135 4.90 -29.10 8.12
C LYS A 135 6.39 -29.09 7.72
N ASP A 136 6.79 -30.00 6.84
CA ASP A 136 8.13 -30.04 6.25
C ASP A 136 8.00 -30.09 4.72
N SER A 137 8.58 -29.14 4.01
CA SER A 137 8.55 -29.10 2.54
C SER A 137 9.46 -30.15 1.91
N ARG A 138 10.42 -30.72 2.66
CA ARG A 138 11.32 -31.79 2.17
C ARG A 138 10.62 -33.15 2.11
N SER A 139 9.50 -33.31 2.81
CA SER A 139 8.71 -34.55 2.77
C SER A 139 7.73 -34.59 1.60
N LEU A 140 7.69 -33.55 0.75
CA LEU A 140 6.84 -33.53 -0.42
C LEU A 140 7.30 -34.59 -1.42
N GLY A 141 6.35 -35.36 -1.94
CA GLY A 141 6.57 -36.30 -3.03
C GLY A 141 6.77 -35.60 -4.37
N ASP A 142 6.24 -36.19 -5.45
CA ASP A 142 6.36 -35.60 -6.78
C ASP A 142 5.62 -34.25 -6.90
N ILE A 143 6.38 -33.15 -7.02
CA ILE A 143 5.88 -31.79 -7.22
C ILE A 143 5.69 -31.43 -8.70
N SER A 144 5.99 -32.33 -9.63
CA SER A 144 5.98 -32.05 -11.07
C SER A 144 4.63 -31.53 -11.58
N PHE A 145 3.52 -31.93 -10.93
CA PHE A 145 2.19 -31.52 -11.34
C PHE A 145 1.96 -30.01 -11.19
N ILE A 146 2.28 -29.43 -10.02
CA ILE A 146 2.03 -27.98 -9.76
C ILE A 146 2.97 -27.10 -10.57
N LEU A 147 4.21 -27.55 -10.80
CA LEU A 147 5.18 -26.86 -11.66
C LEU A 147 4.69 -26.78 -13.11
N LYS A 148 4.01 -27.83 -13.60
CA LYS A 148 3.43 -27.86 -14.95
C LYS A 148 2.09 -27.15 -15.04
N ASN A 149 1.31 -27.12 -13.96
CA ASN A 149 -0.06 -26.59 -13.95
C ASN A 149 -0.29 -25.63 -12.77
N PRO A 150 0.36 -24.45 -12.75
CA PRO A 150 0.25 -23.50 -11.64
C PRO A 150 -1.08 -22.73 -11.62
N LEU A 151 -1.83 -22.75 -12.74
CA LEU A 151 -3.04 -21.94 -12.91
C LEU A 151 -4.31 -22.76 -12.60
N MET A 152 -5.24 -22.15 -11.86
CA MET A 152 -6.56 -22.71 -11.63
C MET A 152 -7.49 -22.46 -12.83
N SER A 153 -8.38 -23.41 -13.11
CA SER A 153 -9.39 -23.28 -14.16
C SER A 153 -10.65 -22.58 -13.65
N ASP A 154 -10.95 -22.70 -12.37
CA ASP A 154 -12.15 -22.10 -11.77
C ASP A 154 -11.89 -20.63 -11.45
N LEU A 155 -12.91 -19.81 -11.65
CA LEU A 155 -12.84 -18.36 -11.45
C LEU A 155 -13.25 -17.98 -10.03
N ILE A 156 -12.62 -16.94 -9.51
CA ILE A 156 -13.04 -16.28 -8.27
C ILE A 156 -14.03 -15.19 -8.69
N ASN A 157 -15.29 -15.37 -8.30
CA ASN A 157 -16.33 -14.40 -8.60
C ASN A 157 -16.27 -13.24 -7.60
N ALA A 158 -16.43 -12.02 -8.10
CA ALA A 158 -16.61 -10.85 -7.26
C ALA A 158 -17.93 -10.94 -6.48
N ILE A 159 -17.98 -10.26 -5.34
CA ILE A 159 -19.20 -10.03 -4.57
C ILE A 159 -20.02 -9.01 -5.35
N ASP A 160 -21.23 -9.40 -5.74
CA ASP A 160 -22.19 -8.54 -6.43
C ASP A 160 -21.59 -7.84 -7.68
N GLN A 161 -21.90 -6.56 -7.87
CA GLN A 161 -21.40 -5.71 -8.95
C GLN A 161 -20.16 -4.93 -8.49
N PRO A 162 -19.32 -4.43 -9.42
CA PRO A 162 -18.21 -3.55 -9.06
C PRO A 162 -18.68 -2.34 -8.26
N LEU A 163 -17.95 -2.01 -7.20
CA LEU A 163 -18.26 -0.90 -6.27
C LEU A 163 -17.99 0.47 -6.91
N LEU A 164 -17.13 0.51 -7.91
CA LEU A 164 -16.84 1.69 -8.70
C LEU A 164 -16.53 1.23 -10.12
N VAL A 165 -17.04 1.94 -11.11
CA VAL A 165 -16.65 1.80 -12.51
C VAL A 165 -16.39 3.20 -13.06
N GLU A 166 -15.16 3.44 -13.53
CA GLU A 166 -14.81 4.69 -14.19
C GLU A 166 -14.52 4.46 -15.67
N GLY A 167 -15.06 5.33 -16.53
CA GLY A 167 -14.85 5.27 -17.97
C GLY A 167 -13.52 5.91 -18.42
N PRO A 168 -13.30 6.00 -19.74
CA PRO A 168 -12.00 6.37 -20.32
C PRO A 168 -11.55 7.82 -20.09
N SER A 169 -12.43 8.67 -19.56
CA SER A 169 -12.08 10.05 -19.19
C SER A 169 -11.34 10.15 -17.85
N LYS A 170 -11.29 9.07 -17.07
CA LYS A 170 -10.64 9.04 -15.76
C LYS A 170 -9.28 8.34 -15.85
N PRO A 171 -8.22 8.90 -15.26
CA PRO A 171 -6.92 8.24 -15.17
C PRO A 171 -6.99 6.93 -14.36
N ASP A 172 -6.05 6.01 -14.60
CA ASP A 172 -6.07 4.68 -13.99
C ASP A 172 -5.99 4.71 -12.46
N LEU A 173 -6.72 3.79 -11.83
CA LEU A 173 -6.63 3.52 -10.39
C LEU A 173 -5.39 2.68 -10.12
N THR A 174 -4.60 3.04 -9.11
CA THR A 174 -3.30 2.43 -8.84
C THR A 174 -3.28 1.64 -7.55
N LYS A 175 -3.72 2.28 -6.46
CA LYS A 175 -3.57 1.77 -5.10
C LYS A 175 -4.88 1.67 -4.37
N ILE A 176 -5.01 0.73 -3.44
CA ILE A 176 -6.19 0.63 -2.58
C ILE A 176 -5.84 0.20 -1.16
N ILE A 177 -6.41 0.90 -0.18
CA ILE A 177 -6.46 0.48 1.21
C ILE A 177 -7.91 0.50 1.67
N ALA A 178 -8.29 -0.51 2.46
CA ALA A 178 -9.61 -0.62 3.06
C ALA A 178 -9.50 -0.53 4.59
N ILE A 179 -10.46 0.14 5.21
CA ILE A 179 -10.67 0.21 6.66
C ILE A 179 -12.09 -0.31 6.89
N GLY A 180 -12.21 -1.44 7.57
CA GLY A 180 -13.50 -2.07 7.83
C GLY A 180 -14.10 -1.71 9.17
N GLY A 181 -15.42 -1.89 9.28
CA GLY A 181 -16.10 -1.84 10.56
C GLY A 181 -16.25 -0.43 11.17
N VAL A 182 -16.20 0.63 10.35
CA VAL A 182 -16.32 2.01 10.83
C VAL A 182 -17.76 2.26 11.26
N LYS A 183 -17.96 2.60 12.54
CA LYS A 183 -19.29 2.80 13.12
C LYS A 183 -19.91 4.11 12.63
N ALA A 184 -21.16 4.02 12.16
CA ALA A 184 -22.00 5.19 11.90
C ALA A 184 -22.81 5.57 13.14
N VAL A 185 -23.44 6.74 13.11
CA VAL A 185 -24.37 7.20 14.15
C VAL A 185 -25.56 6.24 14.32
N GLU A 186 -26.02 5.66 13.21
CA GLU A 186 -27.10 4.68 13.27
C GLU A 186 -26.62 3.39 13.94
N ARG A 187 -27.31 2.98 15.00
CA ARG A 187 -26.92 1.82 15.82
C ARG A 187 -26.80 0.56 14.97
N ASN A 188 -25.75 -0.20 15.24
CA ASN A 188 -25.41 -1.46 14.55
C ASN A 188 -25.16 -1.34 13.03
N GLN A 189 -24.93 -0.13 12.52
CA GLN A 189 -24.44 0.03 11.15
C GLN A 189 -22.94 0.32 11.14
N THR A 190 -22.21 -0.50 10.39
CA THR A 190 -20.79 -0.32 10.15
C THR A 190 -20.53 -0.26 8.65
N TYR A 191 -19.62 0.62 8.25
CA TYR A 191 -19.28 0.87 6.86
C TYR A 191 -17.83 0.49 6.60
N ASP A 192 -17.58 -0.02 5.40
CA ASP A 192 -16.22 -0.23 4.91
C ASP A 192 -15.81 0.99 4.09
N ILE A 193 -14.62 1.53 4.38
CA ILE A 193 -14.07 2.72 3.74
C ILE A 193 -12.86 2.30 2.92
N MET A 194 -12.79 2.72 1.66
CA MET A 194 -11.68 2.45 0.77
C MET A 194 -11.06 3.76 0.29
N TYR A 195 -9.74 3.86 0.44
CA TYR A 195 -8.93 4.94 -0.13
C TYR A 195 -8.23 4.39 -1.36
N VAL A 196 -8.48 5.04 -2.50
CA VAL A 196 -8.01 4.58 -3.80
C VAL A 196 -7.13 5.64 -4.45
N GLY A 197 -5.87 5.29 -4.72
CA GLY A 197 -4.91 6.15 -5.42
C GLY A 197 -5.15 6.13 -6.92
N ARG A 198 -4.79 7.24 -7.59
CA ARG A 198 -4.92 7.40 -9.05
C ARG A 198 -3.61 7.90 -9.69
N ASN A 199 -3.43 7.62 -10.98
CA ASN A 199 -2.27 8.05 -11.76
C ASN A 199 -2.11 9.58 -11.93
N ASP A 200 -3.15 10.38 -11.67
CA ASP A 200 -3.10 11.85 -11.69
C ASP A 200 -2.82 12.47 -10.31
N GLY A 201 -2.38 11.67 -9.33
CA GLY A 201 -2.03 12.16 -7.99
C GLY A 201 -3.22 12.45 -7.10
N LYS A 202 -4.40 11.90 -7.43
CA LYS A 202 -5.59 11.99 -6.59
C LYS A 202 -5.78 10.76 -5.71
N VAL A 203 -6.35 10.98 -4.53
CA VAL A 203 -6.85 9.92 -3.65
C VAL A 203 -8.37 10.06 -3.56
N ILE A 204 -9.06 8.98 -3.89
CA ILE A 204 -10.51 8.86 -3.87
C ILE A 204 -10.91 8.14 -2.59
N LYS A 205 -11.95 8.62 -1.92
CA LYS A 205 -12.58 7.93 -0.79
C LYS A 205 -13.91 7.34 -1.22
N LEU A 206 -14.02 6.02 -1.11
CA LEU A 206 -15.19 5.22 -1.47
C LEU A 206 -15.75 4.56 -0.21
N ILE A 207 -17.06 4.60 -0.04
CA ILE A 207 -17.76 3.96 1.07
C ILE A 207 -18.60 2.81 0.54
N LYS A 208 -18.57 1.66 1.21
CA LYS A 208 -19.50 0.55 0.98
C LYS A 208 -20.45 0.42 2.17
N ALA A 209 -21.73 0.53 1.88
CA ALA A 209 -22.82 0.38 2.82
C ALA A 209 -23.09 -1.10 3.14
N PRO A 210 -23.68 -1.42 4.31
CA PRO A 210 -24.09 -2.78 4.67
C PRO A 210 -25.00 -3.43 3.63
N GLN A 211 -25.86 -2.65 2.97
CA GLN A 211 -26.83 -3.11 1.97
C GLN A 211 -26.21 -3.40 0.60
N GLY A 212 -24.89 -3.18 0.42
CA GLY A 212 -24.17 -3.41 -0.82
C GLY A 212 -23.98 -2.17 -1.69
N ASP A 213 -24.72 -1.09 -1.42
CA ASP A 213 -24.53 0.18 -2.12
C ASP A 213 -23.14 0.76 -1.86
N SER A 214 -22.55 1.39 -2.88
CA SER A 214 -21.26 2.05 -2.78
C SER A 214 -21.32 3.49 -3.28
N VAL A 215 -20.53 4.37 -2.67
CA VAL A 215 -20.47 5.77 -3.07
C VAL A 215 -19.10 6.39 -2.88
N VAL A 216 -18.63 7.09 -3.92
CA VAL A 216 -17.48 7.98 -3.83
C VAL A 216 -17.92 9.25 -3.09
N ILE A 217 -17.29 9.54 -1.97
CA ILE A 217 -17.62 10.69 -1.13
C ILE A 217 -16.58 11.81 -1.22
N GLU A 218 -15.35 11.49 -1.65
CA GLU A 218 -14.26 12.46 -1.68
C GLU A 218 -13.26 12.14 -2.80
N SER A 219 -12.64 13.17 -3.35
CA SER A 219 -11.52 13.07 -4.29
C SER A 219 -10.53 14.19 -4.02
N VAL A 220 -9.49 13.90 -3.26
CA VAL A 220 -8.45 14.86 -2.88
C VAL A 220 -7.35 14.87 -3.93
N ALA A 221 -7.01 16.05 -4.43
CA ALA A 221 -5.81 16.26 -5.24
C ALA A 221 -4.60 16.40 -4.32
N VAL A 222 -3.73 15.39 -4.28
CA VAL A 222 -2.55 15.36 -3.40
C VAL A 222 -1.31 15.83 -4.15
N PHE A 223 -1.12 15.33 -5.38
CA PHE A 223 0.01 15.70 -6.24
C PHE A 223 -0.52 16.15 -7.59
N ASP A 224 -0.89 17.43 -7.72
CA ASP A 224 -1.52 17.99 -8.91
C ASP A 224 -0.60 18.89 -9.75
N ASN A 225 0.57 19.26 -9.23
CA ASN A 225 1.49 20.19 -9.88
C ASN A 225 2.98 19.80 -9.69
N PRO A 226 3.60 19.12 -10.68
CA PRO A 226 2.97 18.36 -11.76
C PRO A 226 2.24 17.11 -11.23
N PRO A 227 1.20 16.63 -11.93
CA PRO A 227 0.49 15.40 -11.58
C PRO A 227 1.44 14.22 -11.47
N THR A 228 1.38 13.50 -10.35
CA THR A 228 2.23 12.34 -10.08
C THR A 228 1.42 11.19 -9.54
N GLY A 229 1.51 10.03 -10.20
CA GLY A 229 0.73 8.85 -9.83
C GLY A 229 0.99 8.37 -8.40
N ILE A 230 -0.09 8.01 -7.71
CA ILE A 230 -0.02 7.47 -6.35
C ILE A 230 0.60 6.08 -6.39
N GLN A 231 1.68 5.90 -5.64
CA GLN A 231 2.46 4.67 -5.55
C GLN A 231 2.22 3.91 -4.26
N ALA A 232 2.02 4.60 -3.14
CA ALA A 232 1.62 3.94 -1.90
C ALA A 232 0.66 4.81 -1.08
N LEU A 233 -0.16 4.14 -0.30
CA LEU A 233 -1.02 4.73 0.72
C LEU A 233 -0.69 4.03 2.04
N ARG A 234 -0.63 4.77 3.15
CA ARG A 234 -0.43 4.21 4.49
C ARG A 234 -1.23 5.01 5.52
N PRO A 235 -2.32 4.46 6.08
CA PRO A 235 -3.06 5.13 7.14
C PRO A 235 -2.26 5.14 8.44
N LEU A 236 -2.28 6.27 9.13
CA LEU A 236 -1.75 6.51 10.46
C LEU A 236 -2.92 6.74 11.41
N PHE A 237 -3.45 5.65 11.96
CA PHE A 237 -4.67 5.69 12.80
C PHE A 237 -4.50 6.51 14.08
N GLU A 238 -3.29 6.54 14.66
CA GLU A 238 -3.01 7.29 15.88
C GLU A 238 -3.15 8.81 15.69
N SER A 239 -2.82 9.31 14.50
CA SER A 239 -2.88 10.73 14.16
C SER A 239 -4.04 11.09 13.23
N ASN A 240 -4.93 10.12 12.90
CA ASN A 240 -6.04 10.28 11.95
C ASN A 240 -5.61 10.81 10.57
N GLU A 241 -4.44 10.38 10.10
CA GLU A 241 -3.84 10.86 8.86
C GLU A 241 -3.52 9.70 7.91
N MET A 242 -3.21 10.03 6.67
CA MET A 242 -2.75 9.11 5.66
C MET A 242 -1.50 9.67 5.00
N VAL A 243 -0.48 8.82 4.94
CA VAL A 243 0.72 9.09 4.16
C VAL A 243 0.48 8.60 2.75
N VAL A 244 0.77 9.49 1.81
CA VAL A 244 0.55 9.30 0.39
C VAL A 244 1.90 9.46 -0.29
N VAL A 245 2.30 8.48 -1.07
CA VAL A 245 3.62 8.46 -1.73
C VAL A 245 3.44 8.46 -3.23
N GLY A 246 4.06 9.45 -3.89
CA GLY A 246 4.18 9.55 -5.33
C GLY A 246 5.53 9.05 -5.82
N SER A 247 5.89 9.31 -7.09
CA SER A 247 7.21 8.93 -7.61
C SER A 247 8.37 9.74 -7.02
N ASP A 248 8.12 11.00 -6.68
CA ASP A 248 9.15 11.99 -6.36
C ASP A 248 8.86 12.78 -5.07
N ARG A 249 7.72 12.52 -4.42
CA ARG A 249 7.23 13.30 -3.27
C ARG A 249 6.35 12.46 -2.36
N VAL A 250 6.26 12.91 -1.10
CA VAL A 250 5.42 12.31 -0.06
C VAL A 250 4.57 13.43 0.55
N ALA A 251 3.30 13.14 0.83
CA ALA A 251 2.40 14.05 1.51
C ALA A 251 1.65 13.33 2.63
N LYS A 252 1.18 14.13 3.59
CA LYS A 252 0.29 13.70 4.65
C LYS A 252 -1.05 14.38 4.47
N ILE A 253 -2.13 13.61 4.45
CA ILE A 253 -3.50 14.12 4.34
C ILE A 253 -4.34 13.61 5.51
N PRO A 254 -5.33 14.37 6.02
CA PRO A 254 -6.28 13.84 7.00
C PRO A 254 -7.10 12.67 6.44
N LEU A 255 -7.51 11.72 7.28
CA LEU A 255 -8.43 10.65 6.89
C LEU A 255 -9.87 11.16 6.67
N PHE A 256 -10.25 12.24 7.35
CA PHE A 256 -11.57 12.85 7.28
C PHE A 256 -11.46 14.36 7.49
N HIS A 257 -12.48 15.10 7.08
CA HIS A 257 -12.48 16.56 7.04
C HIS A 257 -13.68 17.18 7.76
N CYS A 258 -14.10 16.59 8.88
CA CYS A 258 -15.29 17.01 9.62
C CYS A 258 -15.20 18.49 10.04
N ASP A 259 -14.06 18.88 10.61
CA ASP A 259 -13.82 20.22 11.16
C ASP A 259 -13.84 21.35 10.10
N LYS A 260 -13.82 21.00 8.81
CA LYS A 260 -13.93 21.98 7.71
C LYS A 260 -15.36 22.45 7.46
N GLN A 261 -16.36 21.77 8.03
CA GLN A 261 -17.76 22.08 7.78
C GLN A 261 -18.37 22.95 8.87
N THR A 262 -19.00 24.04 8.44
CA THR A 262 -19.55 25.07 9.32
C THR A 262 -21.06 24.99 9.48
N SER A 263 -21.74 24.09 8.79
CA SER A 263 -23.20 23.93 8.84
C SER A 263 -23.64 22.47 8.86
N CYS A 264 -24.84 22.24 9.40
CA CYS A 264 -25.51 20.94 9.47
C CYS A 264 -25.62 20.29 8.09
N SER A 265 -26.12 21.04 7.09
CA SER A 265 -26.28 20.58 5.71
C SER A 265 -24.95 20.10 5.12
N ARG A 266 -23.89 20.90 5.26
CA ARG A 266 -22.55 20.58 4.73
C ARG A 266 -21.89 19.40 5.44
N CYS A 267 -22.06 19.29 6.76
CA CYS A 267 -21.54 18.16 7.53
C CYS A 267 -22.19 16.84 7.08
N VAL A 268 -23.50 16.82 6.90
CA VAL A 268 -24.23 15.63 6.40
C VAL A 268 -23.88 15.34 4.93
N ALA A 269 -23.66 16.37 4.11
CA ALA A 269 -23.28 16.24 2.71
C ALA A 269 -21.90 15.59 2.50
N LEU A 270 -21.02 15.58 3.52
CA LEU A 270 -19.76 14.83 3.48
C LEU A 270 -19.97 13.34 3.26
N ARG A 271 -21.10 12.79 3.74
CA ARG A 271 -21.43 11.35 3.66
C ARG A 271 -20.34 10.45 4.25
N ASP A 272 -19.51 11.00 5.14
CA ASP A 272 -18.38 10.32 5.75
C ASP A 272 -18.83 9.65 7.06
N PRO A 273 -18.66 8.32 7.23
CA PRO A 273 -19.01 7.64 8.48
C PRO A 273 -18.26 8.18 9.71
N HIS A 274 -17.09 8.79 9.51
CA HIS A 274 -16.35 9.43 10.60
C HIS A 274 -16.97 10.74 11.07
N CYS A 275 -17.77 11.43 10.24
CA CYS A 275 -18.28 12.76 10.52
C CYS A 275 -19.78 12.75 10.85
N ALA A 276 -20.16 13.46 11.90
CA ALA A 276 -21.56 13.73 12.20
C ALA A 276 -21.75 15.13 12.78
N TRP A 277 -22.94 15.69 12.56
CA TRP A 277 -23.30 16.99 13.12
C TRP A 277 -23.80 16.83 14.55
N ASP A 278 -23.14 17.48 15.50
CA ASP A 278 -23.58 17.58 16.89
C ASP A 278 -24.67 18.65 17.01
N THR A 279 -25.89 18.23 17.37
CA THR A 279 -27.02 19.16 17.49
C THR A 279 -26.98 20.02 18.74
N GLU A 280 -26.21 19.64 19.75
CA GLU A 280 -26.07 20.39 21.00
C GLU A 280 -25.00 21.47 20.87
N ASN A 281 -23.83 21.10 20.32
CA ASN A 281 -22.69 22.01 20.16
C ASN A 281 -22.67 22.75 18.81
N LEU A 282 -23.57 22.41 17.89
CA LEU A 282 -23.71 23.03 16.57
C LEU A 282 -22.40 23.01 15.76
N VAL A 283 -21.72 21.88 15.78
CA VAL A 283 -20.43 21.68 15.11
C VAL A 283 -20.34 20.29 14.47
N CYS A 284 -19.63 20.19 13.36
CA CYS A 284 -19.34 18.92 12.72
C CYS A 284 -18.14 18.27 13.42
N ILE A 285 -18.33 17.10 14.01
CA ILE A 285 -17.28 16.40 14.77
C ILE A 285 -16.96 15.05 14.16
N HIS A 286 -15.81 14.50 14.56
CA HIS A 286 -15.49 13.09 14.35
C HIS A 286 -15.58 12.30 15.66
N SER A 287 -15.99 11.04 15.56
CA SER A 287 -15.95 10.10 16.69
C SER A 287 -15.77 8.66 16.23
N ASN A 288 -15.15 7.86 17.09
CA ASN A 288 -15.10 6.39 16.94
C ASN A 288 -16.24 5.70 17.71
N ASP A 289 -17.01 6.46 18.50
CA ASP A 289 -18.20 5.98 19.21
C ASP A 289 -19.31 7.04 19.26
N TRP A 290 -20.51 6.66 18.80
CA TRP A 290 -21.68 7.53 18.71
C TRP A 290 -22.73 7.22 19.79
N ASN A 291 -22.34 6.54 20.87
CA ASN A 291 -23.26 6.09 21.92
C ASN A 291 -23.87 7.21 22.78
N PHE A 292 -23.20 8.37 22.88
CA PHE A 292 -23.57 9.45 23.78
C PHE A 292 -23.70 10.77 23.02
N GLY A 293 -24.91 11.32 23.00
CA GLY A 293 -25.21 12.60 22.35
C GLY A 293 -26.29 12.49 21.28
N SER A 294 -26.60 13.64 20.68
CA SER A 294 -27.55 13.75 19.57
C SER A 294 -26.81 14.18 18.30
N PHE A 295 -26.66 13.22 17.39
CA PHE A 295 -25.89 13.40 16.17
C PHE A 295 -26.76 13.21 14.93
N VAL A 296 -26.50 14.01 13.90
CA VAL A 296 -27.13 13.88 12.59
C VAL A 296 -26.10 13.45 11.56
N GLN A 297 -26.35 12.31 10.92
CA GLN A 297 -25.52 11.75 9.86
C GLN A 297 -26.42 11.05 8.83
N ASN A 298 -26.08 11.13 7.55
CA ASN A 298 -26.72 10.33 6.51
C ASN A 298 -25.73 10.02 5.38
N ILE A 299 -25.14 8.84 5.42
CA ILE A 299 -24.09 8.42 4.46
C ILE A 299 -24.69 8.12 3.08
N VAL A 300 -25.84 7.48 3.03
CA VAL A 300 -26.43 7.01 1.76
C VAL A 300 -26.97 8.16 0.92
N LYS A 301 -27.69 9.11 1.51
CA LYS A 301 -28.32 10.23 0.78
C LYS A 301 -27.56 11.53 0.86
N GLY A 302 -26.73 11.75 1.89
CA GLY A 302 -26.05 13.03 2.12
C GLY A 302 -26.99 14.17 2.49
N MET A 303 -28.20 13.86 2.97
CA MET A 303 -29.20 14.85 3.37
C MET A 303 -30.02 14.34 4.55
N SER A 304 -30.54 15.25 5.38
CA SER A 304 -31.38 14.94 6.53
C SER A 304 -32.46 16.02 6.69
N SER A 305 -33.67 15.63 7.09
CA SER A 305 -34.74 16.59 7.41
C SER A 305 -34.38 17.47 8.61
N GLN A 306 -33.44 17.04 9.46
CA GLN A 306 -32.91 17.82 10.58
C GLN A 306 -31.87 18.85 10.14
N CYS A 307 -31.35 18.76 8.90
CA CYS A 307 -30.38 19.68 8.31
C CYS A 307 -30.90 20.20 6.94
N PRO A 308 -31.87 21.13 6.92
CA PRO A 308 -32.34 21.72 5.66
C PRO A 308 -31.22 22.50 4.95
N GLU A 309 -31.19 22.48 3.62
CA GLU A 309 -30.23 23.25 2.83
C GLU A 309 -30.38 24.74 3.07
N SER A 310 -29.29 25.42 3.45
CA SER A 310 -29.23 26.87 3.49
C SER A 310 -29.05 27.43 2.08
N VAL A 311 -29.75 28.52 1.75
CA VAL A 311 -29.75 29.21 0.44
C VAL A 311 -28.37 29.74 0.00
N GLY A 312 -27.31 29.56 0.81
CA GLY A 312 -25.92 29.93 0.51
C GLY A 312 -24.94 28.76 0.25
N ASP A 313 -25.41 27.51 0.18
CA ASP A 313 -24.55 26.31 0.09
C ASP A 313 -24.29 25.78 -1.33
N ILE A 314 -24.56 26.57 -2.37
CA ILE A 314 -24.56 26.09 -3.77
C ILE A 314 -23.15 25.87 -4.37
N GLU A 315 -22.06 26.27 -3.69
CA GLU A 315 -20.71 25.97 -4.17
C GLU A 315 -20.24 24.58 -3.72
N GLY A 316 -20.20 23.63 -4.67
CA GLY A 316 -19.62 22.31 -4.51
C GLY A 316 -18.18 22.40 -3.98
N TYR A 317 -17.95 21.80 -2.81
CA TYR A 317 -16.67 21.86 -2.12
C TYR A 317 -15.64 20.93 -2.76
N ALA A 318 -14.60 21.49 -3.38
CA ALA A 318 -13.38 20.78 -3.72
C ALA A 318 -12.40 20.91 -2.54
N ILE A 319 -12.13 19.80 -1.83
CA ILE A 319 -11.12 19.78 -0.77
C ILE A 319 -9.75 19.77 -1.47
N ASN A 320 -9.21 20.95 -1.76
CA ASN A 320 -7.80 21.05 -2.14
C ASN A 320 -6.96 20.69 -0.90
N ALA A 321 -6.04 19.73 -1.03
CA ALA A 321 -5.10 19.41 0.03
C ALA A 321 -4.25 20.65 0.35
N ALA A 322 -3.72 20.70 1.58
CA ALA A 322 -2.64 21.63 1.89
C ALA A 322 -1.48 21.45 0.89
N PRO A 323 -0.75 22.52 0.52
CA PRO A 323 0.33 22.43 -0.45
C PRO A 323 1.31 21.33 -0.03
N ALA A 324 1.52 20.34 -0.91
CA ALA A 324 2.53 19.32 -0.72
C ALA A 324 3.90 19.98 -0.54
N MET A 325 4.72 19.42 0.36
CA MET A 325 6.09 19.86 0.58
C MET A 325 6.91 19.54 -0.69
N ASP A 326 7.17 20.57 -1.49
CA ASP A 326 7.87 20.48 -2.78
C ASP A 326 9.38 20.72 -2.57
N SER A 327 10.16 19.65 -2.44
CA SER A 327 11.63 19.75 -2.31
C SER A 327 12.30 20.46 -3.49
N THR A 328 11.66 20.58 -4.66
CA THR A 328 12.24 21.32 -5.79
C THR A 328 12.13 22.83 -5.62
N LYS A 329 11.16 23.33 -4.85
CA LYS A 329 11.04 24.75 -4.51
C LYS A 329 12.11 25.19 -3.51
N GLU A 330 12.36 24.41 -2.46
CA GLU A 330 13.46 24.70 -1.52
C GLU A 330 14.83 24.63 -2.21
N PHE A 331 15.06 23.65 -3.09
CA PHE A 331 16.32 23.57 -3.83
C PHE A 331 16.51 24.72 -4.82
N ARG A 332 15.44 25.17 -5.50
CA ARG A 332 15.49 26.38 -6.33
C ARG A 332 15.74 27.64 -5.49
N GLN A 333 15.10 27.73 -4.34
CA GLN A 333 15.28 28.86 -3.44
C GLN A 333 16.71 28.93 -2.90
N LEU A 334 17.32 27.79 -2.54
CA LEU A 334 18.74 27.70 -2.18
C LEU A 334 19.70 27.99 -3.34
N LEU A 335 19.31 27.66 -4.59
CA LEU A 335 20.10 28.02 -5.78
C LEU A 335 20.00 29.51 -6.10
N ASP A 336 18.82 30.12 -5.95
CA ASP A 336 18.59 31.55 -6.16
C ASP A 336 19.32 32.38 -5.08
N GLU A 337 19.36 31.92 -3.83
CA GLU A 337 20.10 32.55 -2.72
C GLU A 337 21.63 32.43 -2.92
N ALA A 338 22.10 31.33 -3.52
CA ALA A 338 23.51 31.14 -3.84
C ALA A 338 23.98 31.92 -5.10
N GLU A 339 23.06 32.28 -6.00
CA GLU A 339 23.33 33.12 -7.16
C GLU A 339 23.53 34.60 -6.75
N ASP A 340 22.84 35.07 -5.70
CA ASP A 340 22.98 36.43 -5.14
C ASP A 340 24.32 36.62 -4.38
N ASP A 341 24.88 35.55 -3.81
CA ASP A 341 26.21 35.52 -3.17
C ASP A 341 27.39 35.39 -4.16
N GLY A 342 27.13 35.46 -5.47
CA GLY A 342 28.15 35.51 -6.52
C GLY A 342 28.77 34.16 -6.89
N PHE A 343 28.19 33.04 -6.46
CA PHE A 343 28.63 31.70 -6.89
C PHE A 343 27.96 31.30 -8.21
N SER A 344 28.75 31.04 -9.25
CA SER A 344 28.24 30.48 -10.50
C SER A 344 27.67 29.08 -10.26
N VAL A 345 26.53 28.75 -10.90
CA VAL A 345 25.89 27.42 -10.91
C VAL A 345 26.89 26.29 -11.17
N THR A 346 27.92 26.55 -11.98
CA THR A 346 29.01 25.60 -12.27
C THR A 346 29.87 25.27 -11.05
N THR A 347 30.09 26.23 -10.15
CA THR A 347 30.88 26.06 -8.93
C THR A 347 30.11 25.25 -7.89
N ILE A 348 28.81 25.52 -7.74
CA ILE A 348 27.92 24.76 -6.86
C ILE A 348 27.81 23.30 -7.33
N ALA A 349 27.64 23.08 -8.64
CA ALA A 349 27.63 21.74 -9.23
C ALA A 349 28.93 20.98 -8.95
N MET A 350 30.09 21.63 -9.07
CA MET A 350 31.38 21.01 -8.77
C MET A 350 31.54 20.67 -7.29
N ILE A 351 31.06 21.51 -6.36
CA ILE A 351 31.10 21.24 -4.92
C ILE A 351 30.24 20.01 -4.58
N ILE A 352 29.03 19.92 -5.13
CA ILE A 352 28.13 18.78 -4.91
C ILE A 352 28.75 17.50 -5.48
N ILE A 353 29.31 17.54 -6.69
CA ILE A 353 29.99 16.39 -7.30
C ILE A 353 31.18 15.95 -6.44
N CYS A 354 32.01 16.88 -5.97
CA CYS A 354 33.13 16.57 -5.08
C CYS A 354 32.66 15.96 -3.74
N ALA A 355 31.60 16.48 -3.15
CA ALA A 355 31.03 15.94 -1.90
C ALA A 355 30.50 14.52 -2.08
N VAL A 356 29.80 14.24 -3.18
CA VAL A 356 29.29 12.90 -3.52
C VAL A 356 30.43 11.92 -3.78
N LEU A 357 31.48 12.34 -4.49
CA LEU A 357 32.66 11.50 -4.73
C LEU A 357 33.43 11.20 -3.43
N MET A 358 33.54 12.17 -2.53
CA MET A 358 34.15 11.99 -1.21
C MET A 358 33.33 11.03 -0.34
N ALA A 359 32.00 11.20 -0.30
CA ALA A 359 31.10 10.36 0.49
C ALA A 359 31.08 8.90 -0.03
N THR A 360 31.05 8.72 -1.36
CA THR A 360 31.10 7.38 -1.97
C THR A 360 32.45 6.71 -1.78
N GLY A 361 33.56 7.46 -1.87
CA GLY A 361 34.91 6.96 -1.59
C GLY A 361 35.08 6.52 -0.13
N LEU A 362 34.62 7.34 0.82
CA LEU A 362 34.65 7.02 2.25
C LEU A 362 33.75 5.81 2.57
N GLY A 363 32.54 5.77 2.03
CA GLY A 363 31.62 4.64 2.17
C GLY A 363 32.20 3.34 1.61
N PHE A 364 32.88 3.40 0.47
CA PHE A 364 33.58 2.25 -0.13
C PHE A 364 34.74 1.77 0.76
N LEU A 365 35.53 2.69 1.32
CA LEU A 365 36.65 2.33 2.21
C LEU A 365 36.16 1.70 3.51
N ILE A 366 35.11 2.24 4.12
CA ILE A 366 34.50 1.70 5.33
C ILE A 366 33.90 0.32 5.04
N GLY A 367 33.13 0.19 3.95
CA GLY A 367 32.55 -1.08 3.51
C GLY A 367 33.61 -2.14 3.19
N TYR A 368 34.69 -1.75 2.51
CA TYR A 368 35.83 -2.63 2.21
C TYR A 368 36.54 -3.11 3.49
N ARG A 369 36.74 -2.21 4.47
CA ARG A 369 37.33 -2.56 5.77
C ARG A 369 36.45 -3.53 6.55
N ILE A 370 35.13 -3.32 6.57
CA ILE A 370 34.17 -4.21 7.24
C ILE A 370 34.11 -5.58 6.53
N SER A 371 34.07 -5.60 5.21
CA SER A 371 34.09 -6.83 4.40
C SER A 371 35.37 -7.63 4.62
N LYS A 372 36.54 -6.98 4.63
CA LYS A 372 37.83 -7.60 4.91
C LYS A 372 37.92 -8.16 6.33
N TRP A 373 37.32 -7.48 7.31
CA TRP A 373 37.29 -7.94 8.69
C TRP A 373 36.43 -9.21 8.84
N ARG A 374 35.28 -9.27 8.16
CA ARG A 374 34.44 -10.48 8.11
C ARG A 374 35.13 -11.66 7.42
N PHE A 375 35.81 -11.42 6.30
CA PHE A 375 36.58 -12.46 5.60
C PHE A 375 37.70 -13.05 6.48
N LEU A 376 38.41 -12.21 7.25
CA LEU A 376 39.43 -12.68 8.18
C LEU A 376 38.82 -13.45 9.37
N SER A 377 37.63 -13.07 9.85
CA SER A 377 36.94 -13.80 10.91
C SER A 377 36.47 -15.20 10.47
N GLU A 378 36.11 -15.39 9.19
CA GLU A 378 35.76 -16.71 8.63
C GLU A 378 37.00 -17.62 8.44
N ILE A 379 38.18 -17.06 8.15
CA ILE A 379 39.43 -17.84 8.08
C ILE A 379 39.84 -18.36 9.47
N GLN A 380 39.55 -17.59 10.53
CA GLN A 380 39.94 -17.95 11.89
C GLN A 380 39.02 -19.02 12.51
N THR A 381 37.74 -19.08 12.11
CA THR A 381 36.82 -20.17 12.48
C THR A 381 37.06 -21.44 11.66
N ALA A 382 37.54 -21.34 10.42
CA ALA A 382 37.91 -22.51 9.62
C ALA A 382 39.16 -23.27 10.13
N HIS A 383 40.07 -22.59 10.83
CA HIS A 383 41.27 -23.21 11.41
C HIS A 383 41.06 -23.88 12.79
N SER A 384 39.90 -23.72 13.42
CA SER A 384 39.59 -24.31 14.74
C SER A 384 38.87 -25.67 14.68
N SER A 385 38.64 -26.23 13.48
CA SER A 385 37.93 -27.49 13.28
C SER A 385 38.77 -28.47 12.46
N GLY A 386 39.97 -28.78 12.95
CA GLY A 386 40.85 -29.81 12.40
C GLY A 386 40.65 -31.17 13.09
N PHE A 387 40.09 -32.12 12.34
CA PHE A 387 40.36 -33.57 12.35
C PHE A 387 40.92 -34.24 13.62
N ILE A 388 40.14 -35.15 14.22
CA ILE A 388 40.67 -36.35 14.88
C ILE A 388 39.93 -37.58 14.32
N PHE A 389 40.65 -38.37 13.52
CA PHE A 389 40.39 -39.79 13.32
C PHE A 389 40.95 -40.54 14.54
N ASN A 390 40.16 -41.42 15.16
CA ASN A 390 40.74 -42.56 15.87
C ASN A 390 39.75 -43.73 15.91
N GLY A 391 40.12 -44.82 15.25
CA GLY A 391 39.52 -46.13 15.48
C GLY A 391 40.50 -47.00 16.26
N THR A 392 40.00 -47.80 17.21
CA THR A 392 40.52 -49.13 17.57
C THR A 392 39.56 -49.85 18.54
N ASN A 393 39.04 -50.99 18.08
CA ASN A 393 38.80 -52.29 18.74
C ASN A 393 38.68 -52.42 20.27
N GLY A 394 37.55 -53.02 20.71
CA GLY A 394 37.40 -54.16 21.66
C GLY A 394 37.86 -54.01 23.12
N PRO A 395 37.36 -54.82 24.10
CA PRO A 395 37.02 -56.25 23.94
C PRO A 395 35.71 -56.73 24.60
N LYS A 396 35.48 -58.04 24.42
CA LYS A 396 34.36 -58.92 24.80
C LYS A 396 34.18 -59.14 26.32
N ASN A 397 32.99 -59.68 26.67
CA ASN A 397 32.67 -60.80 27.61
C ASN A 397 31.40 -60.47 28.41
N VAL A 398 30.39 -61.32 28.63
CA VAL A 398 30.04 -62.72 28.31
C VAL A 398 28.51 -62.76 28.21
#